data_AF-A0A957TZM7-F1
#
_entry.id   AF-A0A957TZM7-F1
#
_cell.length_a   1.000
_cell.length_b   1.000
_cell.length_c   1.000
_cell.angle_alpha   90.00
_cell.angle_beta   90.00
_cell.angle_gamma   90.00
#
_symmetry.space_group_name_H-M   'P 1'
#
loop_
_entity.id
_entity.type
_entity.pdbx_description
1 polymer ?
#
loop_
_entity_poly.entity_id
_entity_poly.type
_entity_poly.pdbx_seq_one_letter_code
_entity_poly.pdbx_strand_id
1 'polypeptide(L)'
;GMRDMMITNDGEDYMLLAEAKGLKSRRLFWMYSMRNSILPQITALALNLGAIAGGALLVEYIFAYPGMGYLLYLSIVNNDYTLLQGIAFIIILGTASAVFILDLLYPLVDPRINYKKG
;
A
#
# COMPACT_ATOMS: atom_id res chain seq x y z
N GLY A 1 0.27 14.57 -1.57
CA GLY A 1 0.16 13.85 -2.87
C GLY A 1 1.48 13.95 -3.62
N MET A 2 1.72 13.23 -4.71
CA MET A 2 3.05 13.12 -5.35
C MET A 2 3.76 14.46 -5.62
N ARG A 3 3.01 15.53 -5.95
CA ARG A 3 3.53 16.90 -6.11
C ARG A 3 4.08 17.50 -4.79
N ASP A 4 3.42 17.22 -3.68
CA ASP A 4 3.78 17.69 -2.34
C ASP A 4 5.05 17.00 -1.83
N MET A 5 5.18 15.69 -2.12
CA MET A 5 6.41 14.95 -1.84
C MET A 5 7.58 15.41 -2.70
N MET A 6 7.37 15.79 -3.96
CA MET A 6 8.43 16.38 -4.78
C MET A 6 8.90 17.73 -4.21
N ILE A 7 7.99 18.58 -3.74
CA ILE A 7 8.34 19.89 -3.16
C ILE A 7 9.16 19.72 -1.87
N THR A 8 8.82 18.75 -1.03
CA THR A 8 9.60 18.44 0.17
C THR A 8 10.97 17.86 -0.18
N ASN A 9 11.03 17.00 -1.20
CA ASN A 9 12.25 16.37 -1.68
C ASN A 9 13.22 17.34 -2.38
N ASP A 10 12.68 18.38 -3.01
CA ASP A 10 13.46 19.44 -3.65
C ASP A 10 14.17 20.35 -2.62
N GLY A 11 13.70 20.38 -1.37
CA GLY A 11 14.32 21.13 -0.27
C GLY A 11 15.47 20.39 0.43
N GLU A 12 15.80 19.16 0.04
CA GLU A 12 16.87 18.38 0.68
C GLU A 12 18.29 18.75 0.20
N ASP A 13 19.27 18.66 1.10
CA ASP A 13 20.67 19.04 0.85
C ASP A 13 21.31 18.30 -0.33
N TYR A 14 20.87 17.06 -0.62
CA TYR A 14 21.39 16.32 -1.77
C TYR A 14 20.91 16.89 -3.11
N MET A 15 19.78 17.59 -3.12
CA MET A 15 19.23 18.24 -4.31
C MET A 15 19.97 19.54 -4.59
N LEU A 16 20.24 20.33 -3.55
CA LEU A 16 21.12 21.51 -3.57
C LEU A 16 22.55 21.16 -4.03
N LEU A 17 23.12 20.06 -3.52
CA LEU A 17 24.42 19.55 -3.97
C LEU A 17 24.41 19.12 -5.44
N ALA A 18 23.31 18.51 -5.91
CA ALA A 18 23.18 18.06 -7.29
C ALA A 18 23.01 19.24 -8.27
N GLU A 19 22.33 20.31 -7.85
CA GLU A 19 22.23 21.57 -8.58
C GLU A 19 23.58 22.32 -8.61
N ALA A 20 24.29 22.39 -7.48
CA ALA A 20 25.63 22.96 -7.39
C ALA A 20 26.67 22.21 -8.26
N LYS A 21 26.44 20.91 -8.52
CA LYS A 21 27.22 20.10 -9.48
C LYS A 21 26.90 20.37 -10.95
N GLY A 22 25.90 21.22 -11.26
CA GLY A 22 25.53 21.58 -12.63
C GLY A 22 24.80 20.47 -13.40
N LEU A 23 24.13 19.54 -12.70
CA LEU A 23 23.35 18.49 -13.35
C LEU A 23 22.15 19.10 -14.10
N LYS A 24 21.94 18.67 -15.35
CA LYS A 24 20.78 19.10 -16.16
C LYS A 24 19.47 18.87 -15.40
N SER A 25 18.58 19.88 -15.37
CA SER A 25 17.32 19.84 -14.61
C SER A 25 16.43 18.64 -14.94
N ARG A 26 16.45 18.13 -16.18
CA ARG A 26 15.74 16.88 -16.54
C ARG A 26 16.26 15.64 -15.78
N ARG A 27 17.57 15.56 -15.53
CA ARG A 27 18.18 14.44 -14.80
C ARG A 27 17.91 14.56 -13.30
N LEU A 28 17.96 15.78 -12.77
CA LEU A 28 17.60 16.10 -11.38
C LEU A 28 16.17 15.65 -11.08
N PHE A 29 15.21 16.07 -11.92
CA PHE A 29 13.80 15.73 -11.76
C PHE A 29 13.52 14.22 -11.85
N TRP A 30 13.97 13.55 -12.92
CA TRP A 30 13.65 12.13 -13.14
C TRP A 30 14.40 11.16 -12.22
N MET A 31 15.66 11.47 -11.90
CA MET A 31 16.56 10.51 -11.27
C MET A 31 16.70 10.74 -9.75
N TYR A 32 16.55 11.98 -9.29
CA TYR A 32 16.67 12.34 -7.87
C TYR A 32 15.30 12.60 -7.23
N SER A 33 14.48 13.51 -7.80
CA SER A 33 13.18 13.85 -7.21
C SER A 33 12.15 12.72 -7.38
N MET A 34 11.84 12.35 -8.63
CA MET A 34 10.84 11.32 -8.94
C MET A 34 11.14 9.97 -8.31
N ARG A 35 12.39 9.50 -8.41
CA ARG A 35 12.75 8.16 -7.92
C ARG A 35 12.65 8.07 -6.40
N ASN A 36 12.91 9.16 -5.66
CA ASN A 36 12.79 9.18 -4.21
C ASN A 36 11.32 9.36 -3.77
N SER A 37 10.54 10.18 -4.48
CA SER A 37 9.11 10.38 -4.17
C SER A 37 8.20 9.21 -4.56
N ILE A 38 8.63 8.29 -5.45
CA ILE A 38 7.83 7.12 -5.83
C ILE A 38 7.71 6.10 -4.68
N LEU A 39 8.74 5.96 -3.83
CA LEU A 39 8.74 4.97 -2.75
C LEU A 39 7.54 5.14 -1.81
N PRO A 40 7.33 6.31 -1.18
CA PRO A 40 6.20 6.48 -0.26
C PRO A 40 4.87 6.51 -1.01
N GLN A 41 4.87 6.85 -2.30
CA GLN A 41 3.65 6.88 -3.11
C GLN A 41 3.13 5.46 -3.41
N ILE A 42 4.03 4.51 -3.66
CA ILE A 42 3.67 3.08 -3.82
C ILE A 42 3.12 2.53 -2.49
N THR A 43 3.77 2.82 -1.36
CA THR A 43 3.27 2.41 -0.04
C THR A 43 1.90 3.02 0.24
N ALA A 44 1.70 4.31 -0.06
CA ALA A 44 0.40 4.97 0.08
C ALA A 44 -0.67 4.33 -0.82
N LEU A 45 -0.34 3.94 -2.05
CA LEU A 45 -1.27 3.23 -2.93
C LEU A 45 -1.64 1.85 -2.36
N ALA A 46 -0.67 1.09 -1.84
CA ALA A 46 -0.93 -0.20 -1.21
C ALA A 46 -1.85 -0.07 0.01
N LEU A 47 -1.63 0.92 0.87
CA LEU A 47 -2.50 1.21 2.02
C LEU A 47 -3.91 1.59 1.60
N ASN A 48 -4.07 2.42 0.55
CA ASN A 48 -5.38 2.79 0.03
C ASN A 48 -6.12 1.60 -0.60
N LEU A 49 -5.43 0.72 -1.32
CA LEU A 49 -6.03 -0.51 -1.85
C LEU A 49 -6.48 -1.45 -0.71
N GLY A 50 -5.71 -1.54 0.38
CA GLY A 50 -6.14 -2.25 1.59
C GLY A 50 -7.38 -1.64 2.23
N ALA A 51 -7.46 -0.30 2.29
CA ALA A 51 -8.64 0.40 2.82
C ALA A 51 -9.89 0.16 1.96
N ILE A 52 -9.75 0.06 0.63
CA ILE A 52 -10.85 -0.28 -0.29
C ILE A 52 -11.39 -1.68 0.00
N ALA A 53 -10.53 -2.66 0.28
CA ALA A 53 -10.96 -4.01 0.67
C ALA A 53 -11.79 -4.01 1.97
N GLY A 54 -11.47 -3.13 2.93
CA GLY A 54 -12.30 -2.93 4.12
C GLY A 54 -13.64 -2.24 3.83
N GLY A 55 -13.64 -1.24 2.93
CA GLY A 55 -14.84 -0.54 2.47
C GLY A 55 -15.78 -1.40 1.62
N ALA A 56 -15.28 -2.48 1.01
CA ALA A 56 -16.07 -3.41 0.22
C ALA A 56 -17.23 -4.04 1.00
N LEU A 57 -17.07 -4.26 2.31
CA LEU A 57 -18.14 -4.77 3.19
C LEU A 57 -19.39 -3.87 3.16
N LEU A 58 -19.18 -2.55 3.21
CA LEU A 58 -20.25 -1.56 3.26
C LEU A 58 -20.97 -1.48 1.91
N VAL A 59 -20.20 -1.56 0.81
CA VAL A 59 -20.74 -1.60 -0.55
C VAL A 59 -21.53 -2.89 -0.77
N GLU A 60 -21.00 -4.04 -0.37
CA GLU A 60 -21.69 -5.33 -0.46
C GLU A 60 -23.03 -5.33 0.28
N TYR A 61 -23.06 -4.74 1.48
CA TYR A 61 -24.28 -4.60 2.26
C TYR A 61 -25.32 -3.70 1.59
N ILE A 62 -24.94 -2.49 1.15
CA ILE A 62 -25.87 -1.52 0.55
C ILE A 62 -26.43 -2.03 -0.78
N PHE A 63 -25.60 -2.66 -1.61
CA PHE A 63 -26.00 -3.16 -2.93
C PHE A 63 -26.53 -4.60 -2.89
N ALA A 64 -26.67 -5.21 -1.72
CA ALA A 64 -27.06 -6.62 -1.54
C ALA A 64 -26.25 -7.58 -2.44
N TYR A 65 -24.97 -7.27 -2.64
CA TYR A 65 -24.09 -8.07 -3.48
C TYR A 65 -23.62 -9.31 -2.70
N PRO A 66 -23.78 -10.54 -3.25
CA PRO A 66 -23.46 -11.76 -2.53
C PRO A 66 -21.93 -11.94 -2.42
N GLY A 67 -21.35 -11.30 -1.41
CA GLY A 67 -19.94 -11.39 -1.07
C GLY A 67 -19.70 -11.91 0.36
N MET A 68 -18.42 -12.06 0.70
CA MET A 68 -17.99 -12.54 2.02
C MET A 68 -18.40 -11.57 3.14
N GLY A 69 -18.45 -10.27 2.86
CA GLY A 69 -18.87 -9.26 3.83
C GLY A 69 -20.36 -9.28 4.11
N TYR A 70 -21.16 -9.48 3.06
CA TYR A 70 -22.59 -9.69 3.20
C TYR A 70 -22.92 -10.95 4.02
N LEU A 71 -22.20 -12.06 3.79
CA LEU A 71 -22.34 -13.29 4.58
C LEU A 71 -21.92 -13.09 6.05
N LEU A 72 -20.87 -12.31 6.30
CA LEU A 72 -20.42 -11.97 7.66
C LEU A 72 -21.52 -11.20 8.41
N TYR A 73 -22.12 -10.21 7.74
CA TYR A 73 -23.26 -9.46 8.29
C TYR A 73 -24.46 -10.36 8.61
N LEU A 74 -24.86 -11.23 7.67
CA LEU A 74 -25.94 -12.18 7.89
C LEU A 74 -25.65 -13.14 9.05
N SER A 75 -24.40 -13.56 9.25
CA SER A 75 -24.00 -14.41 10.37
C SER A 75 -24.19 -13.72 11.71
N ILE A 76 -23.86 -12.42 11.78
CA ILE A 76 -24.05 -11.60 12.98
C ILE A 76 -25.55 -11.48 13.30
N VAL A 77 -26.37 -11.15 12.30
CA VAL A 77 -27.82 -10.98 12.49
C VAL A 77 -28.49 -12.31 12.90
N ASN A 78 -28.10 -13.41 12.27
CA ASN A 78 -28.66 -14.73 12.57
C ASN A 78 -28.02 -15.42 13.79
N ASN A 79 -27.05 -14.77 14.47
CA ASN A 79 -26.29 -15.34 15.59
C ASN A 79 -25.64 -16.70 15.27
N ASP A 80 -25.23 -16.90 14.01
CA ASP A 80 -24.53 -18.11 13.58
C ASP A 80 -23.03 -17.94 13.81
N TYR A 81 -22.60 -18.31 15.01
CA TYR A 81 -21.20 -18.21 15.42
C TYR A 81 -20.27 -19.12 14.61
N THR A 82 -20.76 -20.27 14.14
CA THR A 82 -19.97 -21.22 13.34
C THR A 82 -19.63 -20.61 11.99
N LEU A 83 -20.63 -20.03 11.32
CA LEU A 83 -20.44 -19.40 10.01
C LEU A 83 -19.60 -18.13 10.13
N LEU A 84 -19.82 -17.32 11.17
CA LEU A 84 -19.00 -16.14 11.47
C LEU A 84 -17.53 -16.50 11.66
N GLN A 85 -17.24 -17.53 12.46
CA GLN A 85 -15.86 -17.96 12.73
C GLN A 85 -15.19 -18.56 11.48
N GLY A 86 -15.93 -19.27 10.64
CA GLY A 86 -15.44 -19.78 9.35
C GLY A 86 -15.07 -18.66 8.38
N ILE A 87 -15.92 -17.64 8.24
CA ILE A 87 -15.63 -16.46 7.41
C ILE A 87 -14.42 -15.71 7.95
N ALA A 88 -14.36 -15.48 9.26
CA ALA A 88 -13.23 -14.80 9.90
C ALA A 88 -11.91 -15.55 9.63
N PHE A 89 -11.91 -16.89 9.73
CA PHE A 89 -10.74 -17.71 9.43
C PHE A 89 -10.25 -17.54 7.98
N ILE A 90 -11.16 -17.54 7.01
CA ILE A 90 -10.82 -17.34 5.59
C ILE A 90 -10.26 -15.92 5.36
N ILE A 91 -10.86 -14.89 5.97
CA ILE A 91 -10.38 -13.51 5.86
C ILE A 91 -8.97 -13.38 6.48
N ILE A 92 -8.74 -13.99 7.64
CA ILE A 92 -7.42 -13.99 8.29
C ILE A 92 -6.39 -14.68 7.41
N LEU A 93 -6.71 -15.87 6.87
CA LEU A 93 -5.81 -16.58 5.95
C LEU A 93 -5.51 -15.76 4.69
N GLY A 94 -6.53 -15.14 4.09
CA GLY A 94 -6.37 -14.33 2.88
C GLY A 94 -5.54 -13.08 3.12
N THR A 95 -5.79 -12.35 4.19
CA THR A 95 -5.04 -11.13 4.54
C THR A 95 -3.62 -11.46 4.98
N ALA A 96 -3.40 -12.51 5.78
CA ALA A 96 -2.06 -12.98 6.13
C ALA A 96 -1.25 -13.39 4.88
N SER A 97 -1.88 -14.10 3.94
CA SER A 97 -1.23 -14.47 2.67
C SER A 97 -0.90 -13.24 1.83
N ALA A 98 -1.79 -12.25 1.76
CA ALA A 98 -1.56 -11.02 1.00
C ALA A 98 -0.44 -10.17 1.61
N VAL A 99 -0.40 -10.03 2.93
CA VAL A 99 0.69 -9.35 3.64
C VAL A 99 2.01 -10.08 3.42
N PHE A 100 2.02 -11.42 3.49
CA PHE A 100 3.21 -12.21 3.21
C PHE A 100 3.72 -12.03 1.77
N ILE A 101 2.82 -11.97 0.78
CA ILE A 101 3.18 -11.67 -0.62
C ILE A 101 3.73 -10.26 -0.74
N LEU A 102 3.14 -9.27 -0.06
CA LEU A 102 3.66 -7.90 -0.03
C LEU A 102 5.06 -7.87 0.55
N ASP A 103 5.30 -8.52 1.69
CA ASP A 103 6.62 -8.61 2.34
C ASP A 103 7.67 -9.27 1.43
N LEU A 104 7.26 -10.23 0.59
CA LEU A 104 8.15 -10.84 -0.40
C LEU A 104 8.42 -9.92 -1.61
N LEU A 105 7.44 -9.10 -2.00
CA LEU A 105 7.56 -8.14 -3.10
C LEU A 105 8.29 -6.86 -2.69
N TYR A 106 8.23 -6.46 -1.42
CA TYR A 106 8.87 -5.26 -0.89
C TYR A 106 10.38 -5.19 -1.22
N PRO A 107 11.19 -6.25 -1.06
CA PRO A 107 12.61 -6.27 -1.48
C PRO A 107 12.83 -6.06 -2.98
N LEU A 108 11.85 -6.40 -3.81
CA LEU A 108 11.91 -6.29 -5.27
C LEU A 108 11.59 -4.86 -5.72
N VAL A 109 10.73 -4.17 -4.98
CA VAL A 109 10.35 -2.77 -5.21
C VAL A 109 11.33 -1.80 -4.57
N ASP A 110 11.91 -2.15 -3.41
CA ASP A 110 12.91 -1.35 -2.71
C ASP A 110 14.30 -2.03 -2.69
N PRO A 111 15.16 -1.75 -3.69
CA PRO A 111 16.54 -2.25 -3.70
C PRO A 111 17.47 -1.55 -2.67
N ARG A 112 16.98 -0.67 -1.78
CA ARG A 112 17.79 -0.12 -0.68
C ARG A 112 17.84 -1.02 0.55
N ILE A 113 16.88 -1.93 0.73
CA ILE A 113 16.99 -3.06 1.68
C ILE A 113 17.83 -4.18 1.07
N ASN A 114 19.03 -3.84 0.59
CA ASN A 114 20.10 -4.81 0.62
C ASN A 114 20.32 -5.14 2.10
N TYR A 115 19.92 -6.34 2.51
CA TYR A 115 20.54 -7.01 3.64
C TYR A 115 22.05 -6.84 3.44
N LYS A 116 22.66 -5.93 4.19
CA LYS A 116 24.10 -5.91 4.38
C LYS A 116 24.43 -7.28 4.96
N LYS A 117 24.77 -8.23 4.09
CA LYS A 117 25.55 -9.40 4.46
C LYS A 117 26.78 -8.85 5.16
N GLY A 118 26.86 -9.13 6.46
CA GLY A 118 28.14 -9.14 7.16
C GLY A 118 29.08 -10.14 6.51
#